data_AF-A0A535G3L5-F1
#
_entry.id   AF-A0A535G3L5-F1
#
_cell.length_a   1.000
_cell.length_b   1.000
_cell.length_c   1.000
_cell.angle_alpha   90.00
_cell.angle_beta   90.00
_cell.angle_gamma   90.00
#
_symmetry.space_group_name_H-M   'P 1'
#
loop_
_entity.id
_entity.type
_entity.pdbx_description
1 polymer ?
#
loop_
_entity_poly.entity_id
_entity_poly.type
_entity_poly.pdbx_seq_one_letter_code
_entity_poly.pdbx_strand_id
1 'polypeptide(L)'
;MHVLARFLGVFAIVLAALVGSAGSAAAANPLLCFDGHSEGTALGGRCTLFSDGSGATLDNREADPDGNYSGVYYATTSVSGKPLSQVTDLSFTYSGTPTAGSPRISLPIDADNDGNRDFYAFIGAFYCNDGLGHVDATHDSTCTIFWTFGTTSGSDANWAAFVAAHPTWRVSHQSSTDVPFVVADDVGLWTVSNVHFEATTAGGGGGGKPPSDKDKCKKGGWMDLTRADGSSFKNQGDCIQYVNTGK
;
A
#
# COMPACT_ATOMS: atom_id res chain seq x y z
N MET A 1 63.30 -51.76 24.58
CA MET A 1 62.65 -51.09 25.72
C MET A 1 61.92 -49.85 25.18
N HIS A 2 60.72 -49.59 25.69
CA HIS A 2 59.75 -48.55 25.29
C HIS A 2 60.39 -47.15 25.15
N VAL A 3 59.88 -46.18 24.36
CA VAL A 3 58.67 -45.37 24.65
C VAL A 3 58.31 -44.48 23.44
N LEU A 4 56.99 -44.27 23.24
CA LEU A 4 56.31 -43.33 22.34
C LEU A 4 56.67 -41.84 22.59
N ALA A 5 56.67 -41.00 21.54
CA ALA A 5 56.12 -39.64 21.65
C ALA A 5 55.74 -39.06 20.27
N ARG A 6 54.44 -38.77 20.10
CA ARG A 6 53.86 -37.86 19.10
C ARG A 6 54.24 -36.41 19.46
N PHE A 7 54.28 -35.47 18.50
CA PHE A 7 53.48 -34.24 18.53
C PHE A 7 53.64 -33.38 17.27
N LEU A 8 52.51 -32.79 16.87
CA LEU A 8 52.23 -31.94 15.71
C LEU A 8 52.97 -30.59 15.75
N GLY A 9 53.27 -30.01 14.58
CA GLY A 9 53.78 -28.64 14.41
C GLY A 9 53.11 -27.86 13.27
N VAL A 10 51.94 -27.29 13.59
CA VAL A 10 51.20 -26.12 13.05
C VAL A 10 51.71 -25.42 11.77
N PHE A 11 50.88 -25.44 10.71
CA PHE A 11 50.88 -24.46 9.61
C PHE A 11 49.92 -23.32 9.97
N ALA A 12 50.45 -22.10 10.14
CA ALA A 12 49.64 -20.91 10.37
C ALA A 12 49.08 -20.38 9.05
N ILE A 13 47.77 -20.51 8.83
CA ILE A 13 47.05 -19.85 7.74
C ILE A 13 46.51 -18.53 8.30
N VAL A 14 47.06 -17.41 7.84
CA VAL A 14 46.53 -16.07 8.12
C VAL A 14 45.27 -15.90 7.25
N LEU A 15 44.10 -16.14 7.85
CA LEU A 15 42.82 -15.81 7.24
C LEU A 15 42.54 -14.33 7.54
N ALA A 16 42.83 -13.46 6.57
CA ALA A 16 42.40 -12.08 6.62
C ALA A 16 40.86 -12.04 6.60
N ALA A 17 40.27 -11.69 7.74
CA ALA A 17 38.85 -11.42 7.85
C ALA A 17 38.53 -10.19 7.01
N LEU A 18 37.98 -10.40 5.81
CA LEU A 18 37.16 -9.42 5.13
C LEU A 18 35.92 -9.20 5.99
N VAL A 19 35.99 -8.21 6.88
CA VAL A 19 34.81 -7.61 7.48
C VAL A 19 34.08 -6.88 6.36
N GLY A 20 33.31 -7.64 5.59
CA GLY A 20 32.30 -7.09 4.71
C GLY A 20 31.29 -6.42 5.61
N SER A 21 31.32 -5.09 5.67
CA SER A 21 30.20 -4.29 6.15
C SER A 21 29.00 -4.70 5.31
N ALA A 22 28.18 -5.61 5.84
CA ALA A 22 26.84 -5.84 5.35
C ALA A 22 26.06 -4.56 5.67
N GLY A 23 26.21 -3.55 4.79
CA GLY A 23 25.26 -2.45 4.75
C GLY A 23 23.90 -3.09 4.52
N SER A 24 23.00 -2.94 5.48
CA SER A 24 21.60 -3.34 5.33
C SER A 24 21.12 -2.78 4.00
N ALA A 25 20.81 -3.66 3.05
CA ALA A 25 20.19 -3.24 1.80
C ALA A 25 18.88 -2.54 2.19
N ALA A 26 18.77 -1.25 1.88
CA ALA A 26 17.53 -0.52 2.08
C ALA A 26 16.40 -1.26 1.34
N ALA A 27 15.25 -1.43 1.99
CA ALA A 27 14.09 -2.04 1.36
C ALA A 27 13.78 -1.28 0.05
N ALA A 28 13.47 -2.01 -1.02
CA ALA A 28 13.24 -1.41 -2.34
C ALA A 28 12.03 -0.46 -2.36
N ASN A 29 11.13 -0.57 -1.36
CA ASN A 29 9.97 0.27 -1.14
C ASN A 29 9.71 0.37 0.37
N PRO A 30 10.49 1.20 1.10
CA PRO A 30 10.38 1.28 2.56
C PRO A 30 9.09 1.99 2.97
N LEU A 31 8.62 1.70 4.18
CA LEU A 31 7.55 2.46 4.81
C LEU A 31 8.05 3.88 5.11
N LEU A 32 7.23 4.89 4.80
CA LEU A 32 7.55 6.30 4.95
C LEU A 32 6.58 6.96 5.92
N CYS A 33 7.06 7.94 6.68
CA CYS A 33 6.25 8.79 7.55
C CYS A 33 5.75 10.03 6.80
N PHE A 34 4.59 10.52 7.22
CA PHE A 34 4.12 11.88 7.00
C PHE A 34 3.42 12.36 8.27
N ASP A 35 3.54 13.63 8.60
CA ASP A 35 2.94 14.21 9.81
C ASP A 35 2.89 15.74 9.72
N GLY A 36 2.01 16.35 10.51
CA GLY A 36 1.87 17.82 10.52
C GLY A 36 3.14 18.53 10.97
N HIS A 37 3.89 17.93 11.90
CA HIS A 37 5.11 18.52 12.47
C HIS A 37 6.23 18.74 11.44
N SER A 38 6.38 17.85 10.46
CA SER A 38 7.44 17.90 9.44
C SER A 38 7.08 18.75 8.23
N GLU A 39 5.82 19.14 8.06
CA GLU A 39 5.36 19.95 6.91
C GLU A 39 5.60 21.47 7.08
N GLY A 40 6.23 21.91 8.17
CA GLY A 40 6.60 23.31 8.37
C GLY A 40 5.40 24.26 8.51
N THR A 41 4.21 23.72 8.71
CA THR A 41 2.97 24.45 9.02
C THR A 41 2.72 24.42 10.52
N ALA A 42 1.71 25.17 10.98
CA ALA A 42 1.28 25.20 12.36
C ALA A 42 0.52 23.93 12.80
N LEU A 43 0.64 22.81 12.08
CA LEU A 43 -0.04 21.55 12.43
C LEU A 43 0.84 20.68 13.32
N GLY A 44 0.20 19.97 14.24
CA GLY A 44 0.85 18.99 15.09
C GLY A 44 0.72 17.55 14.58
N GLY A 45 1.03 16.61 15.46
CA GLY A 45 1.17 15.18 15.18
C GLY A 45 2.60 14.83 14.74
N ARG A 46 3.11 13.72 15.26
CA ARG A 46 4.46 13.23 14.94
C ARG A 46 4.42 11.74 14.57
N CYS A 47 4.96 11.42 13.40
CA CYS A 47 5.24 10.06 12.99
C CYS A 47 6.70 9.72 13.30
N THR A 48 6.96 8.54 13.85
CA THR A 48 8.32 8.06 14.10
C THR A 48 8.43 6.60 13.69
N LEU A 49 9.16 6.34 12.60
CA LEU A 49 9.45 4.99 12.13
C LEU A 49 10.19 4.18 13.21
N PHE A 50 9.86 2.90 13.32
CA PHE A 50 10.66 1.95 14.10
C PHE A 50 12.05 1.80 13.48
N SER A 51 13.04 1.46 14.31
CA SER A 51 14.44 1.33 13.86
C SER A 51 14.64 0.24 12.80
N ASP A 52 13.74 -0.75 12.74
CA ASP A 52 13.75 -1.82 11.75
C ASP A 52 12.89 -1.52 10.51
N GLY A 53 12.19 -0.38 10.48
CA GLY A 53 11.31 0.04 9.39
C GLY A 53 10.02 -0.77 9.27
N SER A 54 9.67 -1.61 10.25
CA SER A 54 8.49 -2.49 10.20
C SER A 54 7.16 -1.76 10.50
N GLY A 55 7.23 -0.51 10.97
CA GLY A 55 6.09 0.26 11.42
C GLY A 55 6.48 1.64 11.93
N ALA A 56 5.53 2.31 12.59
CA ALA A 56 5.73 3.62 13.17
C ALA A 56 4.88 3.84 14.45
N THR A 57 5.35 4.76 15.28
CA THR A 57 4.53 5.42 16.30
C THR A 57 3.85 6.64 15.68
N LEU A 58 2.55 6.79 15.94
CA LEU A 58 1.71 7.92 15.55
C LEU A 58 1.29 8.66 16.83
N ASP A 59 1.92 9.79 17.12
CA ASP A 59 1.69 10.57 18.35
C ASP A 59 1.00 11.90 18.04
N ASN A 60 -0.29 11.97 18.34
CA ASN A 60 -1.14 13.15 18.15
C ASN A 60 -1.63 13.70 19.50
N ARG A 61 -0.91 13.44 20.59
CA ARG A 61 -1.32 13.91 21.93
C ARG A 61 -1.04 15.39 22.17
N GLU A 62 -0.27 16.03 21.31
CA GLU A 62 -0.05 17.47 21.43
C GLU A 62 -1.33 18.24 21.15
N ALA A 63 -1.49 19.37 21.83
CA ALA A 63 -2.64 20.23 21.65
C ALA A 63 -2.25 21.36 20.71
N ASP A 64 -2.36 21.10 19.42
CA ASP A 64 -2.19 22.12 18.39
C ASP A 64 -3.55 22.70 17.98
N PRO A 65 -3.74 24.03 18.03
CA PRO A 65 -5.01 24.68 17.65
C PRO A 65 -5.41 24.47 16.18
N ASP A 66 -4.45 24.21 15.29
CA ASP A 66 -4.72 24.00 13.86
C ASP A 66 -4.96 22.51 13.53
N GLY A 67 -4.73 21.61 14.49
CA GLY A 67 -5.01 20.18 14.40
C GLY A 67 -3.75 19.32 14.36
N ASN A 68 -3.91 18.01 14.60
CA ASN A 68 -2.81 17.06 14.64
C ASN A 68 -3.05 15.90 13.68
N TYR A 69 -2.02 15.47 12.96
CA TYR A 69 -2.06 14.20 12.24
C TYR A 69 -0.68 13.57 12.08
N SER A 70 -0.67 12.25 11.98
CA SER A 70 0.52 11.47 11.67
C SER A 70 0.13 10.17 10.97
N GLY A 71 0.97 9.67 10.08
CA GLY A 71 0.66 8.47 9.33
C GLY A 71 1.84 7.87 8.58
N VAL A 72 1.57 6.74 7.94
CA VAL A 72 2.53 5.99 7.14
C VAL A 72 1.99 5.59 5.78
N TYR A 73 2.87 5.50 4.80
CA TYR A 73 2.56 5.09 3.43
C TYR A 73 3.75 4.42 2.76
N TYR A 74 3.53 3.84 1.59
CA TYR A 74 4.59 3.43 0.68
C TYR A 74 4.58 4.33 -0.56
N ALA A 75 5.77 4.71 -1.04
CA ALA A 75 5.90 5.53 -2.25
C ALA A 75 5.33 4.84 -3.50
N THR A 76 5.29 3.51 -3.50
CA THR A 76 4.66 2.70 -4.55
C THR A 76 3.80 1.60 -3.92
N THR A 77 2.67 1.26 -4.54
CA THR A 77 1.80 0.17 -4.10
C THR A 77 1.29 -0.61 -5.30
N SER A 78 0.96 -1.89 -5.13
CA SER A 78 0.41 -2.69 -6.23
C SER A 78 -1.07 -2.42 -6.50
N VAL A 79 -1.75 -1.71 -5.59
CA VAL A 79 -3.17 -1.36 -5.70
C VAL A 79 -3.45 -0.16 -6.60
N SER A 80 -2.50 0.76 -6.79
CA SER A 80 -2.72 1.96 -7.62
C SER A 80 -3.21 1.60 -9.04
N GLY A 81 -4.33 2.20 -9.45
CA GLY A 81 -4.95 2.00 -10.77
C GLY A 81 -5.80 0.73 -10.90
N LYS A 82 -5.82 -0.10 -9.86
CA LYS A 82 -6.55 -1.37 -9.87
C LYS A 82 -8.04 -1.15 -9.65
N PRO A 83 -8.91 -1.93 -10.32
CA PRO A 83 -10.30 -2.06 -9.91
C PRO A 83 -10.37 -2.51 -8.45
N LEU A 84 -11.40 -2.07 -7.72
CA LEU A 84 -11.58 -2.49 -6.32
C LEU A 84 -11.64 -4.02 -6.19
N SER A 85 -12.24 -4.71 -7.17
CA SER A 85 -12.31 -6.17 -7.21
C SER A 85 -10.97 -6.89 -7.32
N GLN A 86 -9.88 -6.19 -7.65
CA GLN A 86 -8.53 -6.75 -7.74
C GLN A 86 -7.68 -6.50 -6.51
N VAL A 87 -8.14 -5.68 -5.56
CA VAL A 87 -7.46 -5.46 -4.27
C VAL A 87 -7.63 -6.70 -3.41
N THR A 88 -6.52 -7.23 -2.91
CA THR A 88 -6.44 -8.48 -2.16
C THR A 88 -6.03 -8.30 -0.72
N ASP A 89 -5.39 -7.17 -0.39
CA ASP A 89 -4.97 -6.89 0.98
C ASP A 89 -5.03 -5.39 1.26
N LEU A 90 -5.84 -5.02 2.24
CA LEU A 90 -5.86 -3.70 2.85
C LEU A 90 -5.82 -3.89 4.36
N SER A 91 -4.60 -3.99 4.90
CA SER A 91 -4.42 -4.36 6.29
C SER A 91 -3.30 -3.60 6.99
N PHE A 92 -3.43 -3.52 8.31
CA PHE A 92 -2.37 -3.09 9.21
C PHE A 92 -2.60 -3.65 10.61
N THR A 93 -1.52 -3.84 11.36
CA THR A 93 -1.56 -4.13 12.80
C THR A 93 -1.43 -2.84 13.58
N TYR A 94 -2.16 -2.68 14.68
CA TYR A 94 -2.12 -1.49 15.53
C TYR A 94 -2.12 -1.79 17.03
N SER A 95 -1.66 -0.81 17.81
CA SER A 95 -1.89 -0.73 19.25
C SER A 95 -2.38 0.68 19.63
N GLY A 96 -2.92 0.81 20.85
CA GLY A 96 -3.62 2.01 21.30
C GLY A 96 -5.14 1.82 21.23
N THR A 97 -5.88 2.82 21.70
CA THR A 97 -7.36 2.77 21.71
C THR A 97 -7.89 3.37 20.41
N PRO A 98 -8.54 2.60 19.54
CA PRO A 98 -9.06 3.14 18.29
C PRO A 98 -10.25 4.06 18.57
N THR A 99 -10.38 5.08 17.74
CA THR A 99 -11.48 6.05 17.68
C THR A 99 -12.14 5.95 16.31
N ALA A 100 -13.31 6.56 16.14
CA ALA A 100 -14.02 6.55 14.86
C ALA A 100 -13.15 7.09 13.70
N GLY A 101 -12.22 8.01 13.96
CA GLY A 101 -11.30 8.54 12.96
C GLY A 101 -9.95 7.82 12.88
N SER A 102 -9.45 7.21 13.96
CA SER A 102 -8.03 6.82 14.07
C SER A 102 -7.77 5.49 14.79
N PRO A 103 -6.74 4.72 14.37
CA PRO A 103 -6.07 4.80 13.08
C PRO A 103 -6.96 4.26 11.96
N ARG A 104 -6.78 4.72 10.73
CA ARG A 104 -7.54 4.26 9.56
C ARG A 104 -6.68 4.18 8.29
N ILE A 105 -7.09 3.34 7.36
CA ILE A 105 -6.65 3.42 5.97
C ILE A 105 -7.46 4.51 5.27
N SER A 106 -6.79 5.40 4.54
CA SER A 106 -7.40 6.26 3.53
C SER A 106 -7.00 5.73 2.15
N LEU A 107 -7.97 5.22 1.39
CA LEU A 107 -7.78 4.65 0.06
C LEU A 107 -8.23 5.67 -0.99
N PRO A 108 -7.34 6.18 -1.85
CA PRO A 108 -7.73 7.16 -2.87
C PRO A 108 -8.56 6.47 -3.95
N ILE A 109 -9.76 6.98 -4.20
CA ILE A 109 -10.72 6.41 -5.16
C ILE A 109 -10.80 7.28 -6.42
N ASP A 110 -10.75 6.61 -7.56
CA ASP A 110 -11.09 7.11 -8.89
C ASP A 110 -12.46 6.49 -9.27
N ALA A 111 -13.52 7.29 -9.15
CA ALA A 111 -14.89 6.87 -9.29
C ALA A 111 -15.44 7.06 -10.71
N ASP A 112 -14.91 8.03 -11.46
CA ASP A 112 -15.30 8.30 -12.85
C ASP A 112 -14.32 7.75 -13.91
N ASN A 113 -13.22 7.11 -13.46
CA ASN A 113 -12.20 6.47 -14.28
C ASN A 113 -11.44 7.45 -15.18
N ASP A 114 -11.24 8.69 -14.72
CA ASP A 114 -10.37 9.67 -15.37
C ASP A 114 -8.89 9.56 -14.93
N GLY A 115 -8.62 8.70 -13.94
CA GLY A 115 -7.30 8.44 -13.35
C GLY A 115 -7.02 9.25 -12.07
N ASN A 116 -7.71 10.37 -11.87
CA ASN A 116 -7.54 11.26 -10.73
C ASN A 116 -8.25 10.72 -9.49
N ARG A 117 -7.88 11.25 -8.32
CA ARG A 117 -8.59 10.93 -7.09
C ARG A 117 -9.79 11.85 -6.94
N ASP A 118 -10.98 11.26 -6.91
CA ASP A 118 -12.22 11.95 -6.60
C ASP A 118 -12.39 12.16 -5.09
N PHE A 119 -12.10 11.14 -4.30
CA PHE A 119 -12.23 11.16 -2.84
C PHE A 119 -11.39 10.06 -2.17
N TYR A 120 -11.45 9.98 -0.84
CA TYR A 120 -10.91 8.87 -0.07
C TYR A 120 -12.04 7.99 0.48
N ALA A 121 -11.91 6.68 0.29
CA ALA A 121 -12.63 5.72 1.11
C ALA A 121 -11.87 5.51 2.43
N PHE A 122 -12.60 5.41 3.54
CA PHE A 122 -12.06 5.34 4.90
C PHE A 122 -12.39 4.01 5.54
N ILE A 123 -11.36 3.39 6.12
CA ILE A 123 -11.42 2.07 6.74
C ILE A 123 -10.74 2.17 8.10
N GLY A 124 -11.55 2.42 9.14
CA GLY A 124 -11.07 2.69 10.49
C GLY A 124 -10.97 1.44 11.35
N ALA A 125 -9.92 1.35 12.16
CA ALA A 125 -9.74 0.30 13.16
C ALA A 125 -10.96 0.15 14.09
N PHE A 126 -11.62 1.26 14.45
CA PHE A 126 -12.82 1.26 15.27
C PHE A 126 -14.02 0.55 14.63
N TYR A 127 -14.10 0.56 13.30
CA TYR A 127 -15.20 -0.05 12.55
C TYR A 127 -14.85 -1.44 12.00
N CYS A 128 -13.64 -1.92 12.24
CA CYS A 128 -13.17 -3.28 11.95
C CYS A 128 -13.11 -4.14 13.23
N ASN A 129 -13.88 -3.76 14.25
CA ASN A 129 -13.63 -4.16 15.63
C ASN A 129 -13.94 -5.63 15.93
N ASP A 130 -12.91 -6.46 15.81
CA ASP A 130 -12.79 -7.79 16.40
C ASP A 130 -12.04 -7.80 17.75
N GLY A 131 -11.49 -6.64 18.16
CA GLY A 131 -10.67 -6.49 19.37
C GLY A 131 -9.24 -7.03 19.26
N LEU A 132 -8.75 -7.35 18.06
CA LEU A 132 -7.47 -8.06 17.85
C LEU A 132 -6.28 -7.16 17.54
N GLY A 133 -6.44 -5.82 17.54
CA GLY A 133 -5.35 -4.91 17.19
C GLY A 133 -4.90 -5.07 15.74
N HIS A 134 -5.81 -5.51 14.86
CA HIS A 134 -5.55 -5.73 13.44
C HIS A 134 -6.73 -5.21 12.64
N VAL A 135 -6.44 -4.67 11.46
CA VAL A 135 -7.42 -4.34 10.43
C VAL A 135 -7.10 -5.21 9.22
N ASP A 136 -8.08 -5.95 8.73
CA ASP A 136 -8.03 -6.68 7.45
C ASP A 136 -9.33 -6.41 6.68
N ALA A 137 -9.38 -5.27 5.99
CA ALA A 137 -10.61 -4.79 5.37
C ALA A 137 -11.14 -5.77 4.32
N THR A 138 -10.24 -6.45 3.62
CA THR A 138 -10.52 -7.31 2.48
C THR A 138 -11.18 -8.63 2.87
N HIS A 139 -10.94 -9.12 4.10
CA HIS A 139 -11.47 -10.41 4.56
C HIS A 139 -12.35 -10.31 5.81
N ASP A 140 -12.26 -9.23 6.57
CA ASP A 140 -13.11 -9.00 7.74
C ASP A 140 -14.46 -8.41 7.32
N SER A 141 -15.51 -9.21 7.48
CA SER A 141 -16.89 -8.83 7.20
C SER A 141 -17.45 -7.73 8.13
N THR A 142 -16.75 -7.39 9.21
CA THR A 142 -17.15 -6.33 10.16
C THR A 142 -16.65 -4.95 9.75
N CYS A 143 -15.58 -4.88 8.96
CA CYS A 143 -14.94 -3.64 8.52
C CYS A 143 -15.86 -2.76 7.64
N THR A 144 -16.56 -1.81 8.25
CA THR A 144 -17.38 -0.86 7.47
C THR A 144 -16.51 0.10 6.66
N ILE A 145 -16.85 0.29 5.39
CA ILE A 145 -16.15 1.19 4.45
C ILE A 145 -16.97 2.48 4.32
N PHE A 146 -16.39 3.61 4.70
CA PHE A 146 -17.05 4.92 4.60
C PHE A 146 -16.52 5.71 3.41
N TRP A 147 -17.37 6.48 2.74
CA TRP A 147 -16.96 7.30 1.61
C TRP A 147 -17.83 8.55 1.49
N THR A 148 -17.30 9.58 0.83
CA THR A 148 -18.05 10.78 0.47
C THR A 148 -17.60 11.26 -0.91
N PHE A 149 -18.54 11.27 -1.85
CA PHE A 149 -18.33 11.72 -3.22
C PHE A 149 -19.23 12.92 -3.51
N GLY A 150 -18.61 14.08 -3.72
CA GLY A 150 -19.32 15.35 -3.86
C GLY A 150 -20.16 15.64 -2.61
N THR A 151 -21.48 15.73 -2.77
CA THR A 151 -22.44 15.96 -1.67
C THR A 151 -23.07 14.68 -1.13
N THR A 152 -22.66 13.50 -1.61
CA THR A 152 -23.23 12.22 -1.21
C THR A 152 -22.26 11.49 -0.31
N SER A 153 -22.70 11.11 0.89
CA SER A 153 -21.96 10.24 1.80
C SER A 153 -22.66 8.90 1.92
N GLY A 154 -21.86 7.85 2.05
CA GLY A 154 -22.35 6.48 2.19
C GLY A 154 -21.44 5.63 3.04
N SER A 155 -21.94 4.45 3.37
CA SER A 155 -21.17 3.40 4.02
C SER A 155 -21.59 2.05 3.47
N ASP A 156 -20.61 1.20 3.21
CA ASP A 156 -20.82 -0.18 2.79
C ASP A 156 -20.38 -1.12 3.91
N ALA A 157 -21.18 -2.16 4.18
CA ALA A 157 -21.03 -2.98 5.38
C ALA A 157 -19.68 -3.69 5.49
N ASN A 158 -19.04 -3.97 4.35
CA ASN A 158 -17.70 -4.56 4.23
C ASN A 158 -17.13 -4.34 2.83
N TRP A 159 -15.88 -4.75 2.63
CA TRP A 159 -15.20 -4.65 1.34
C TRP A 159 -15.97 -5.32 0.20
N ALA A 160 -16.53 -6.52 0.42
CA ALA A 160 -17.29 -7.21 -0.62
C ALA A 160 -18.54 -6.42 -1.05
N ALA A 161 -19.26 -5.82 -0.10
CA ALA A 161 -20.39 -4.94 -0.38
C ALA A 161 -19.95 -3.68 -1.14
N PHE A 162 -18.85 -3.04 -0.71
CA PHE A 162 -18.27 -1.87 -1.37
C PHE A 162 -17.90 -2.16 -2.83
N VAL A 163 -17.19 -3.26 -3.08
CA VAL A 163 -16.82 -3.71 -4.43
C VAL A 163 -18.05 -4.01 -5.30
N ALA A 164 -19.09 -4.63 -4.73
CA ALA A 164 -20.31 -4.98 -5.45
C ALA A 164 -21.17 -3.76 -5.81
N ALA A 165 -21.24 -2.77 -4.91
CA ALA A 165 -21.97 -1.52 -5.13
C ALA A 165 -21.28 -0.63 -6.18
N HIS A 166 -19.95 -0.70 -6.25
CA HIS A 166 -19.13 0.20 -7.06
C HIS A 166 -18.21 -0.55 -8.04
N PRO A 167 -18.76 -1.32 -9.00
CA PRO A 167 -17.99 -2.24 -9.83
C PRO A 167 -17.03 -1.55 -10.82
N THR A 168 -17.21 -0.26 -11.07
CA THR A 168 -16.38 0.53 -12.01
C THR A 168 -15.32 1.36 -11.30
N TRP A 169 -15.38 1.50 -9.97
CA TRP A 169 -14.44 2.31 -9.22
C TRP A 169 -13.07 1.64 -9.15
N ARG A 170 -12.05 2.48 -9.00
CA ARG A 170 -10.65 2.09 -8.95
C ARG A 170 -9.94 2.77 -7.80
N VAL A 171 -8.79 2.23 -7.44
CA VAL A 171 -7.80 3.00 -6.68
C VAL A 171 -7.16 3.99 -7.64
N SER A 172 -7.09 5.26 -7.25
CA SER A 172 -6.48 6.31 -8.08
C SER A 172 -4.98 6.06 -8.34
N HIS A 173 -4.43 6.67 -9.39
CA HIS A 173 -3.03 6.48 -9.79
C HIS A 173 -2.38 7.65 -10.54
N GLN A 174 -3.06 8.79 -10.68
CA GLN A 174 -2.58 9.87 -11.56
C GLN A 174 -1.37 10.64 -11.00
N SER A 175 -1.25 10.75 -9.68
CA SER A 175 -0.11 11.38 -9.02
C SER A 175 0.68 10.39 -8.15
N SER A 176 1.98 10.63 -8.00
CA SER A 176 2.82 9.94 -7.02
C SER A 176 2.38 10.19 -5.56
N THR A 177 1.46 11.13 -5.34
CA THR A 177 0.86 11.41 -4.03
C THR A 177 -0.48 10.70 -3.82
N ASP A 178 -1.07 10.09 -4.86
CA ASP A 178 -2.32 9.33 -4.75
C ASP A 178 -2.02 7.87 -4.40
N VAL A 179 -1.42 7.70 -3.24
CA VAL A 179 -1.12 6.40 -2.65
C VAL A 179 -2.02 6.16 -1.44
N PRO A 180 -2.43 4.91 -1.18
CA PRO A 180 -3.07 4.56 0.09
C PRO A 180 -2.12 4.81 1.27
N PHE A 181 -2.69 5.17 2.40
CA PHE A 181 -1.93 5.42 3.63
C PHE A 181 -2.73 5.06 4.87
N VAL A 182 -2.02 4.72 5.95
CA VAL A 182 -2.58 4.64 7.30
C VAL A 182 -2.37 5.97 7.99
N VAL A 183 -3.40 6.54 8.61
CA VAL A 183 -3.35 7.81 9.31
C VAL A 183 -4.05 7.74 10.65
N ALA A 184 -3.56 8.56 11.59
CA ALA A 184 -4.30 9.01 12.75
C ALA A 184 -4.37 10.54 12.71
N ASP A 185 -5.54 11.08 12.97
CA ASP A 185 -5.85 12.53 13.03
C ASP A 185 -6.79 12.89 14.21
N ASP A 186 -7.12 11.91 15.06
CA ASP A 186 -7.69 12.15 16.39
C ASP A 186 -6.57 12.34 17.42
N VAL A 187 -6.92 12.94 18.56
CA VAL A 187 -6.01 13.03 19.72
C VAL A 187 -5.78 11.65 20.29
N GLY A 188 -4.52 11.20 20.31
CA GLY A 188 -4.16 9.91 20.88
C GLY A 188 -2.75 9.46 20.51
N LEU A 189 -2.43 8.23 20.90
CA LEU A 189 -1.14 7.59 20.64
C LEU A 189 -1.40 6.18 20.14
N TRP A 190 -0.85 5.87 18.97
CA TRP A 190 -0.94 4.56 18.36
C TRP A 190 0.41 4.09 17.86
N THR A 191 0.52 2.78 17.67
CA THR A 191 1.54 2.21 16.81
C THR A 191 0.87 1.54 15.64
N VAL A 192 1.49 1.57 14.47
CA VAL A 192 1.05 0.83 13.28
C VAL A 192 2.21 0.04 12.71
N SER A 193 1.95 -1.17 12.22
CA SER A 193 2.96 -2.09 11.64
C SER A 193 2.29 -3.08 10.70
N ASN A 194 3.07 -3.88 9.98
CA ASN A 194 2.55 -4.85 9.00
C ASN A 194 1.52 -4.21 8.06
N VAL A 195 1.88 -3.06 7.50
CA VAL A 195 1.01 -2.29 6.59
C VAL A 195 1.08 -2.96 5.22
N HIS A 196 -0.07 -3.35 4.68
CA HIS A 196 -0.18 -4.00 3.38
C HIS A 196 -1.24 -3.32 2.51
N PHE A 197 -0.83 -3.00 1.29
CA PHE A 197 -1.70 -2.47 0.24
C PHE A 197 -1.44 -3.25 -1.04
N GLU A 198 -2.11 -4.41 -1.16
CA GLU A 198 -1.84 -5.37 -2.22
C GLU A 198 -3.03 -5.63 -3.13
N ALA A 199 -2.73 -5.86 -4.41
CA ALA A 199 -3.68 -6.33 -5.40
C ALA A 199 -3.13 -7.55 -6.15
N THR A 200 -4.02 -8.31 -6.80
CA THR A 200 -3.63 -9.43 -7.65
C THR A 200 -2.60 -9.00 -8.71
N THR A 201 -1.52 -9.78 -8.81
CA THR A 201 -0.49 -9.71 -9.85
C THR A 201 -0.95 -10.27 -11.19
N ALA A 202 -2.18 -10.80 -11.26
CA ALA A 202 -2.81 -11.21 -12.50
C ALA A 202 -3.10 -9.96 -13.35
N GLY A 203 -2.17 -9.67 -14.28
CA GLY A 203 -2.28 -8.75 -15.42
C GLY A 203 -3.03 -7.46 -15.13
N GLY A 204 -2.29 -6.37 -14.92
CA GLY A 204 -2.83 -5.01 -14.79
C GLY A 204 -4.12 -4.80 -15.57
N GLY A 205 -5.25 -4.87 -14.88
CA GLY A 205 -6.54 -4.46 -15.41
C GLY A 205 -6.66 -2.94 -15.30
N GLY A 206 -5.63 -2.20 -15.67
CA GLY A 206 -5.66 -0.74 -15.72
C GLY A 206 -6.52 -0.30 -16.90
N GLY A 207 -7.15 0.86 -16.80
CA GLY A 207 -7.91 1.53 -17.87
C GLY A 207 -7.06 1.91 -19.07
N GLY A 208 -6.37 0.95 -19.68
CA GLY A 208 -5.59 1.11 -20.88
C GLY A 208 -6.52 1.40 -22.04
N LYS A 209 -6.41 2.59 -22.64
CA LYS A 209 -7.09 2.89 -23.91
C LYS A 209 -6.80 1.77 -24.92
N PRO A 210 -7.75 1.43 -25.82
CA PRO A 210 -7.45 0.57 -26.95
C PRO A 210 -6.18 1.02 -27.66
N PRO A 211 -5.27 0.09 -28.02
CA PRO A 211 -4.05 0.45 -28.72
C PRO A 211 -4.38 1.24 -29.99
N SER A 212 -3.82 2.45 -30.11
CA SER A 212 -3.98 3.27 -31.31
C SER A 212 -3.28 2.67 -32.53
N ASP A 213 -2.22 1.89 -32.27
CA ASP A 213 -1.41 1.22 -33.27
C ASP A 213 -0.65 0.04 -32.65
N LYS A 214 -0.07 -0.80 -33.51
CA LYS A 214 0.62 -2.03 -33.12
C LYS A 214 1.93 -1.80 -32.38
N ASP A 215 2.53 -0.62 -32.51
CA ASP A 215 3.83 -0.34 -31.87
C ASP A 215 3.65 -0.11 -30.37
N LYS A 216 2.48 0.37 -29.94
CA LYS A 216 2.10 0.43 -28.51
C LYS A 216 2.05 -0.93 -27.83
N CYS A 217 1.77 -1.99 -28.57
CA CYS A 217 1.75 -3.36 -28.02
C CYS A 217 3.15 -3.93 -27.76
N LYS A 218 4.20 -3.39 -28.39
CA LYS A 218 5.54 -3.98 -28.36
C LYS A 218 6.28 -3.69 -27.06
N LYS A 219 7.31 -4.51 -26.78
CA LYS A 219 8.23 -4.33 -25.64
C LYS A 219 7.54 -4.21 -24.28
N GLY A 220 6.41 -4.92 -24.11
CA GLY A 220 5.65 -4.94 -22.85
C GLY A 220 4.50 -3.94 -22.78
N GLY A 221 4.37 -3.02 -23.73
CA GLY A 221 3.30 -2.00 -23.68
C GLY A 221 1.87 -2.55 -23.74
N TRP A 222 1.67 -3.81 -24.17
CA TRP A 222 0.37 -4.49 -24.11
C TRP A 222 -0.18 -4.71 -22.69
N MET A 223 0.68 -4.65 -21.67
CA MET A 223 0.29 -4.87 -20.27
C MET A 223 -0.56 -3.72 -19.73
N ASP A 224 -0.41 -2.52 -20.30
CA ASP A 224 -1.09 -1.29 -19.90
C ASP A 224 -2.20 -0.91 -20.90
N LEU A 225 -2.60 -1.82 -21.79
CA LEU A 225 -3.59 -1.62 -22.84
C LEU A 225 -4.76 -2.60 -22.66
N THR A 226 -5.97 -2.19 -23.01
CA THR A 226 -7.16 -3.05 -22.98
C THR A 226 -7.90 -3.05 -24.30
N ARG A 227 -8.78 -4.03 -24.51
CA ARG A 227 -9.75 -4.01 -25.60
C ARG A 227 -10.84 -2.97 -25.33
N ALA A 228 -11.64 -2.66 -26.35
CA ALA A 228 -12.80 -1.77 -26.21
C ALA A 228 -13.83 -2.25 -25.16
N ASP A 229 -13.87 -3.55 -24.85
CA ASP A 229 -14.70 -4.13 -23.80
C ASP A 229 -14.05 -4.10 -22.39
N GLY A 230 -12.87 -3.50 -22.28
CA GLY A 230 -12.10 -3.39 -21.04
C GLY A 230 -11.28 -4.63 -20.69
N SER A 231 -11.31 -5.69 -21.50
CA SER A 231 -10.52 -6.90 -21.22
C SER A 231 -9.04 -6.71 -21.55
N SER A 232 -8.17 -7.22 -20.67
CA SER A 232 -6.71 -7.17 -20.85
C SER A 232 -6.23 -8.10 -21.97
N PHE A 233 -5.11 -7.75 -22.60
CA PHE A 233 -4.42 -8.64 -23.53
C PHE A 233 -3.65 -9.72 -22.79
N LYS A 234 -3.62 -10.94 -23.33
CA LYS A 234 -2.91 -12.08 -22.74
C LYS A 234 -1.41 -12.02 -22.96
N ASN A 235 -0.99 -11.40 -24.05
CA ASN A 235 0.40 -11.22 -24.45
C ASN A 235 0.51 -10.17 -25.57
N GLN A 236 1.74 -9.85 -25.97
CA GLN A 236 2.02 -8.92 -27.06
C GLN A 236 1.33 -9.31 -28.39
N GLY A 237 1.30 -10.61 -28.71
CA GLY A 237 0.70 -11.10 -29.95
C GLY A 237 -0.80 -10.84 -30.01
N ASP A 238 -1.48 -11.05 -28.89
CA ASP A 238 -2.91 -10.79 -28.70
C ASP A 238 -3.26 -9.31 -28.89
N CYS A 239 -2.48 -8.39 -28.31
CA CYS A 239 -2.63 -6.95 -28.52
C CYS A 239 -2.42 -6.55 -29.99
N ILE A 240 -1.37 -7.07 -30.64
CA ILE A 240 -1.08 -6.78 -32.05
C ILE A 240 -2.20 -7.33 -32.95
N GLN A 241 -2.72 -8.51 -32.65
CA GLN A 241 -3.82 -9.11 -33.39
C GLN A 241 -5.09 -8.25 -33.28
N TYR A 242 -5.40 -7.76 -32.09
CA TYR A 242 -6.53 -6.85 -31.86
C TYR A 242 -6.40 -5.56 -32.68
N VAL A 243 -5.22 -4.94 -32.74
CA VAL A 243 -5.00 -3.75 -33.59
C VAL A 243 -5.23 -4.07 -35.08
N ASN A 244 -4.75 -5.21 -35.55
CA ASN A 244 -4.82 -5.56 -36.97
C ASN A 244 -6.22 -6.00 -37.41
N THR A 245 -7.03 -6.53 -36.49
CA THR A 245 -8.28 -7.23 -36.84
C THR A 245 -9.53 -6.67 -36.17
N GLY A 246 -9.38 -5.85 -35.12
CA GLY A 246 -10.46 -5.37 -34.28
C GLY A 246 -11.11 -6.46 -33.40
N LYS A 247 -10.45 -7.61 -33.22
CA LYS A 247 -10.94 -8.78 -32.49
C LYS A 247 -9.95 -9.25 -31.45
#